data_AF-A0A7T5EMB4-F1
#
_entry.id   AF-A0A7T5EMB4-F1
#
_cell.length_a   1.000
_cell.length_b   1.000
_cell.length_c   1.000
_cell.angle_alpha   90.00
_cell.angle_beta   90.00
_cell.angle_gamma   90.00
#
_symmetry.space_group_name_H-M   'P 1'
#
loop_
_entity.id
_entity.type
_entity.pdbx_description
1 polymer ?
#
loop_
_entity_poly.entity_id
_entity_poly.type
_entity_poly.pdbx_seq_one_letter_code
_entity_poly.pdbx_strand_id
1 'polypeptide(L)' 'MNDWKRKLSSRKLWLALAGFVASVLVLFGTDAGEIEKVTAMITALGSVVAYVLAEGYVDAHREKTE' A
#
# COMPACT_ATOMS: atom_id res chain seq x y z
N MET A 1 4.06 9.42 14.81
CA MET A 1 3.29 8.86 13.68
C MET A 1 1.92 8.46 14.20
N ASN A 2 0.83 9.14 13.78
CA ASN A 2 -0.52 8.78 14.23
C ASN A 2 -0.87 7.34 13.79
N ASP A 3 -1.73 6.65 14.53
CA ASP A 3 -2.04 5.23 14.29
C ASP A 3 -2.51 4.91 12.88
N TRP A 4 -3.28 5.82 12.26
CA TRP A 4 -3.76 5.65 10.90
C TRP A 4 -2.64 5.69 9.85
N LYS A 5 -1.63 6.56 10.04
CA LYS A 5 -0.44 6.62 9.16
C LYS A 5 0.36 5.33 9.26
N ARG A 6 0.51 4.78 10.47
CA ARG A 6 1.17 3.48 10.70
C ARG A 6 0.39 2.31 10.08
N LYS A 7 -0.95 2.36 10.08
CA LYS A 7 -1.78 1.35 9.40
C LYS A 7 -1.62 1.45 7.88
N LEU A 8 -1.58 2.65 7.32
CA LEU A 8 -1.37 2.88 5.88
C LEU A 8 0.01 2.43 5.38
N SER A 9 1.06 2.51 6.19
CA SER A 9 2.37 1.97 5.83
C SER A 9 2.49 0.44 6.06
N SER A 10 1.42 -0.23 6.52
CA SER A 10 1.48 -1.65 6.86
C SER A 10 1.38 -2.53 5.61
N ARG A 11 2.39 -3.36 5.38
CA ARG A 11 2.34 -4.41 4.33
C ARG A 11 1.11 -5.32 4.45
N LYS A 12 0.65 -5.59 5.68
CA LYS A 12 -0.54 -6.44 5.93
C LYS A 12 -1.80 -5.82 5.33
N LEU A 13 -1.94 -4.49 5.42
CA LEU A 13 -3.08 -3.78 4.84
C LEU A 13 -3.08 -3.93 3.31
N TRP A 14 -1.95 -3.67 2.66
CA TRP A 14 -1.84 -3.72 1.20
C TRP A 14 -2.01 -5.13 0.63
N LEU A 15 -1.49 -6.15 1.32
CA LEU A 15 -1.72 -7.55 0.93
C LEU A 15 -3.20 -7.94 1.07
N ALA A 16 -3.86 -7.55 2.16
CA ALA A 16 -5.28 -7.80 2.34
C ALA A 16 -6.13 -7.08 1.28
N LEU A 17 -5.79 -5.83 0.96
CA LEU A 17 -6.46 -5.06 -0.09
C LEU A 17 -6.28 -5.69 -1.46
N ALA A 18 -5.05 -6.07 -1.82
CA ALA A 18 -4.74 -6.73 -3.08
C ALA A 18 -5.50 -8.05 -3.22
N GLY A 19 -5.49 -8.90 -2.18
CA GLY A 19 -6.23 -10.16 -2.18
C GLY A 19 -7.75 -9.98 -2.25
N PHE A 20 -8.28 -8.97 -1.55
CA PHE A 20 -9.71 -8.63 -1.61
C PHE A 20 -10.12 -8.18 -3.02
N VAL A 21 -9.41 -7.22 -3.61
CA VAL A 21 -9.72 -6.72 -4.96
C VAL A 21 -9.54 -7.81 -6.01
N ALA A 22 -8.49 -8.62 -5.92
CA ALA A 22 -8.32 -9.77 -6.81
C ALA A 22 -9.50 -10.74 -6.71
N SER A 23 -9.99 -11.05 -5.50
CA SER A 23 -11.15 -11.92 -5.30
C SER A 23 -12.44 -11.33 -5.89
N VAL A 24 -12.61 -10.01 -5.79
CA VAL A 24 -13.74 -9.30 -6.41
C VAL A 24 -13.67 -9.40 -7.93
N LEU A 25 -12.50 -9.20 -8.54
CA LEU A 25 -12.33 -9.31 -9.99
C LEU A 25 -12.60 -10.73 -10.50
N VAL A 26 -12.14 -11.75 -9.76
CA VAL A 26 -12.47 -13.16 -10.05
C VAL A 26 -13.98 -13.37 -10.04
N LEU A 27 -14.70 -12.81 -9.07
CA LEU A 27 -16.16 -12.92 -8.98
C LEU A 27 -16.87 -12.34 -10.22
N PHE A 28 -16.32 -11.28 -10.83
CA PHE A 28 -16.86 -10.67 -12.04
C PHE A 28 -16.37 -11.31 -13.35
N GLY A 29 -15.55 -12.37 -13.28
CA GLY A 29 -15.07 -13.09 -14.46
C GLY A 29 -13.99 -12.34 -15.24
N THR A 30 -13.26 -11.42 -14.61
CA THR A 30 -12.10 -10.73 -15.19
C THR A 30 -11.00 -11.73 -15.56
N ASP A 31 -10.27 -11.48 -16.66
CA ASP A 31 -9.17 -12.36 -17.06
C ASP A 31 -7.97 -12.28 -16.10
N ALA A 32 -7.19 -13.36 -16.07
CA ALA A 32 -6.05 -13.48 -15.15
C ALA A 32 -4.97 -12.40 -15.36
N GLY A 33 -4.76 -11.96 -16.60
CA GLY A 33 -3.79 -10.91 -16.91
C GLY A 33 -4.23 -9.53 -16.45
N GLU A 34 -5.51 -9.20 -16.54
CA GLU A 34 -6.07 -7.99 -15.92
C GLU A 34 -6.00 -8.04 -14.39
N ILE A 35 -6.31 -9.19 -13.78
CA ILE A 35 -6.20 -9.39 -12.33
C ILE A 35 -4.75 -9.20 -11.87
N GLU A 36 -3.76 -9.76 -12.58
CA GLU A 36 -2.35 -9.57 -12.29
C GLU A 36 -1.95 -8.09 -12.35
N LYS A 37 -2.36 -7.37 -13.41
CA LYS A 37 -2.07 -5.94 -13.56
C LYS A 37 -2.63 -5.12 -12.40
N VAL A 38 -3.88 -5.36 -12.00
CA VAL A 38 -4.51 -4.64 -10.88
C VAL A 38 -3.82 -4.98 -9.56
N THR A 39 -3.50 -6.25 -9.33
CA THR A 39 -2.79 -6.71 -8.11
C THR A 39 -1.39 -6.09 -8.01
N ALA A 40 -0.66 -6.05 -9.12
CA ALA A 40 0.66 -5.42 -9.21
C ALA A 40 0.56 -3.91 -8.95
N MET A 41 -0.43 -3.23 -9.51
CA MET A 41 -0.69 -1.81 -9.29
C MET A 41 -0.96 -1.50 -7.82
N ILE A 42 -1.80 -2.28 -7.13
CA ILE A 42 -2.10 -2.09 -5.70
C ILE A 42 -0.82 -2.24 -4.86
N THR A 43 0.00 -3.23 -5.18
CA THR A 43 1.25 -3.49 -4.46
C THR A 43 2.27 -2.37 -4.68
N ALA A 44 2.39 -1.87 -5.92
CA ALA A 44 3.24 -0.74 -6.27
C ALA A 44 2.81 0.54 -5.53
N LEU A 45 1.50 0.83 -5.50
CA LEU A 45 0.95 1.96 -4.75
C LEU A 45 1.29 1.85 -3.26
N GLY A 46 1.12 0.66 -2.66
CA GLY A 46 1.47 0.44 -1.26
C GLY A 46 2.94 0.69 -0.95
N SER A 47 3.84 0.33 -1.87
CA SER A 47 5.27 0.62 -1.77
C SER A 47 5.54 2.13 -1.75
N VAL A 48 4.95 2.87 -2.69
CA VAL A 48 5.10 4.34 -2.78
C VAL A 48 4.59 5.01 -1.50
N VAL A 49 3.40 4.63 -1.03
CA VAL A 49 2.83 5.18 0.21
C VAL A 49 3.73 4.90 1.42
N ALA A 50 4.24 3.67 1.54
CA ALA A 50 5.15 3.32 2.63
C ALA A 50 6.45 4.12 2.58
N TYR A 51 7.00 4.34 1.38
CA TYR A 51 8.20 5.13 1.17
C TYR A 51 8.02 6.60 1.58
N VAL A 52 6.98 7.27 1.08
CA VAL A 52 6.69 8.67 1.40
C VAL A 52 6.45 8.88 2.91
N LEU A 53 5.78 7.93 3.56
CA LEU A 53 5.57 8.00 5.02
C LEU A 53 6.87 7.77 5.81
N ALA A 54 7.80 6.98 5.29
CA ALA A 54 9.11 6.77 5.90
C ALA A 54 9.99 8.02 5.76
N GLU A 55 10.04 8.63 4.58
CA GLU A 55 10.75 9.90 4.37
C GLU A 55 10.22 11.01 5.29
N GLY A 56 8.89 11.24 5.30
CA GLY A 56 8.31 12.25 6.16
C GLY A 56 8.50 11.99 7.66
N TYR A 57 8.70 10.74 8.07
CA TYR A 57 9.08 10.41 9.45
C TYR A 57 10.53 10.83 9.74
N VAL A 58 11.46 10.52 8.83
CA VAL A 58 12.88 10.87 8.96
C VAL A 58 13.06 12.39 8.99
N ASP A 59 12.41 13.13 8.08
CA ASP A 59 12.49 14.58 7.99
C ASP A 59 12.02 15.26 9.29
N ALA A 60 10.89 14.81 9.84
CA ALA A 60 10.35 15.33 11.10
C ALA A 60 11.24 15.05 12.33
N HIS A 61 12.15 14.06 12.24
CA HIS A 61 13.13 13.80 13.31
C HIS A 61 14.41 14.60 13.11
N ARG A 62 14.77 14.89 11.86
CA ARG A 62 15.90 15.75 11.52
C ARG A 62 15.68 17.19 11.98
N GLU A 63 14.50 17.75 11.70
CA GLU A 63 14.10 19.10 12.14
C GLU A 63 14.06 19.27 13.66
N LYS A 64 13.84 18.18 14.42
CA LYS A 64 13.84 18.21 15.90
C LYS A 64 15.24 18.14 16.52
N THR A 65 16.25 17.76 15.75
CA THR A 65 17.62 17.55 16.24
C THR A 65 18.50 18.78 15.98
N GLU A 66 18.06 19.69 15.10
CA GLU A 66 18.62 21.03 14.90
C GLU A 66 17.93 22.07 15.82
#